data_AF-A0A1I8HTP8-F1
#
_entry.id   AF-A0A1I8HTP8-F1
#
_cell.length_a   1.000
_cell.length_b   1.000
_cell.length_c   1.000
_cell.angle_alpha   90.00
_cell.angle_beta   90.00
_cell.angle_gamma   90.00
#
_symmetry.space_group_name_H-M   'P 1'
#
loop_
_entity.id
_entity.type
_entity.pdbx_description
1 polymer ?
#
loop_
_entity_poly.entity_id
_entity_poly.type
_entity_poly.pdbx_seq_one_letter_code
_entity_poly.pdbx_strand_id
1 'polypeptide(L)'
;MSCNASSCSSGSLDEQRELFKTELCRYFEMGRPCPYSSSCKFAHGQCELKQRQRPRNYKTKQCRSFHGPSGICKYGSRCQFLH
;
A
#
# COMPACT_ATOMS: atom_id res chain seq x y z
N MET A 1 -17.73 31.22 2.29
CA MET A 1 -17.60 29.81 2.71
C MET A 1 -18.41 28.95 1.75
N SER A 2 -17.77 28.26 0.81
CA SER A 2 -18.46 27.26 -0.03
C SER A 2 -17.47 26.18 -0.46
N CYS A 3 -17.44 25.07 0.26
CA CYS A 3 -16.89 23.81 -0.22
C CYS A 3 -17.99 23.07 -0.97
N ASN A 4 -17.72 22.47 -2.14
CA ASN A 4 -18.52 21.32 -2.56
C ASN A 4 -17.79 20.34 -3.49
N ALA A 5 -17.93 19.08 -3.07
CA ALA A 5 -17.84 17.76 -3.70
C ALA A 5 -17.23 17.59 -5.10
N SER A 6 -16.31 16.62 -5.21
CA SER A 6 -16.59 15.31 -5.84
C SER A 6 -15.29 14.51 -6.00
N SER A 7 -15.00 13.61 -5.07
CA SER A 7 -13.94 12.59 -5.22
C SER A 7 -14.56 11.30 -5.75
N CYS A 8 -14.68 11.17 -7.07
CA CYS A 8 -14.98 9.90 -7.72
C CYS A 8 -13.68 9.07 -7.81
N SER A 9 -13.49 8.16 -6.85
CA SER A 9 -12.41 7.17 -6.93
C SER A 9 -12.90 5.99 -7.76
N SER A 10 -12.72 6.07 -9.09
CA SER A 10 -12.84 4.93 -10.00
C SER A 10 -11.63 4.01 -9.81
N GLY A 11 -11.69 3.12 -8.82
CA GLY A 11 -10.72 2.04 -8.67
C GLY A 11 -11.12 0.84 -9.52
N SER A 12 -10.38 0.54 -10.58
CA SER A 12 -10.60 -0.65 -11.42
C SER A 12 -10.45 -1.94 -10.59
N LEU A 13 -11.29 -2.93 -10.86
CA LEU A 13 -11.39 -4.20 -10.11
C LEU A 13 -10.07 -5.00 -10.11
N ASP A 14 -9.25 -4.80 -11.13
CA ASP A 14 -7.92 -5.41 -11.30
C ASP A 14 -6.93 -4.92 -10.24
N GLU A 15 -6.94 -3.64 -9.88
CA GLU A 15 -6.02 -3.09 -8.87
C GLU A 15 -6.33 -3.62 -7.46
N GLN A 16 -7.59 -3.92 -7.15
CA GLN A 16 -7.96 -4.53 -5.87
C GLN A 16 -7.45 -5.96 -5.72
N ARG A 17 -7.28 -6.70 -6.83
CA ARG A 17 -6.76 -8.08 -6.82
C ARG A 17 -5.24 -8.10 -6.62
N GLU A 18 -4.53 -7.09 -7.16
CA GLU A 18 -3.08 -6.90 -7.03
C GLU A 18 -2.64 -6.42 -5.63
N LEU A 19 -3.59 -6.03 -4.78
CA LEU A 19 -3.36 -5.59 -3.40
C LEU A 19 -3.82 -6.64 -2.36
N PHE A 20 -4.36 -7.78 -2.81
CA PHE A 20 -4.88 -8.81 -1.91
C PHE A 20 -3.76 -9.62 -1.28
N LYS A 21 -3.72 -9.63 0.06
CA LYS A 21 -2.73 -10.32 0.90
C LYS A 21 -1.29 -9.91 0.60
N THR A 22 -1.07 -8.67 0.18
CA THR A 22 0.28 -8.15 -0.10
C THR A 22 0.98 -7.50 1.08
N GLU A 23 0.22 -7.28 2.17
CA GLU A 23 0.70 -6.73 3.42
C GLU A 23 0.19 -7.63 4.56
N LEU A 24 0.96 -7.72 5.65
CA LEU A 24 0.57 -8.49 6.83
C LEU A 24 -0.60 -7.83 7.55
N CYS A 25 -1.49 -8.66 8.07
CA CYS A 25 -2.59 -8.20 8.89
C CYS A 25 -2.04 -7.70 10.24
N ARG A 26 -2.37 -6.45 10.59
CA ARG A 26 -1.95 -5.86 11.87
C ARG A 26 -2.43 -6.65 13.09
N TYR A 27 -3.65 -7.19 13.05
CA TYR A 27 -4.16 -7.99 14.17
C TYR A 27 -3.33 -9.24 14.36
N PHE A 28 -3.03 -9.94 13.27
CA PHE A 28 -2.18 -11.13 13.30
C PHE A 28 -0.75 -10.79 13.74
N GLU A 29 -0.17 -9.69 13.28
CA GLU A 29 1.14 -9.21 13.70
C GLU A 29 1.19 -8.91 15.21
N MET A 30 0.12 -8.34 15.76
CA MET A 30 -0.04 -8.12 17.21
C MET A 30 -0.39 -9.38 18.00
N GLY A 31 -0.49 -10.55 17.35
CA GLY A 31 -0.89 -11.80 17.98
C GLY A 31 -2.37 -11.84 18.42
N ARG A 32 -3.20 -10.95 17.87
CA ARG A 32 -4.64 -10.86 18.17
C ARG A 32 -5.48 -11.57 17.10
N PRO A 33 -6.64 -12.12 17.47
CA PRO A 33 -7.58 -12.66 16.50
C PRO A 33 -8.05 -11.57 15.53
N CYS A 34 -7.96 -11.84 14.24
CA CYS A 34 -8.44 -10.92 13.20
C CYS A 34 -9.96 -11.02 13.07
N PRO A 35 -10.71 -9.90 13.13
CA PRO A 35 -12.17 -9.91 13.01
C PRO A 35 -12.67 -10.35 11.64
N TYR A 36 -11.83 -10.27 10.61
CA TYR A 36 -12.17 -10.64 9.23
C TYR A 36 -11.83 -12.10 8.88
N SER A 37 -11.06 -12.79 9.73
CA SER A 37 -10.66 -14.20 9.54
C SER A 37 -10.27 -14.50 8.07
N SER A 38 -10.90 -15.49 7.43
CA SER A 38 -10.61 -15.92 6.05
C SER A 38 -10.88 -14.86 4.97
N SER A 39 -11.73 -13.87 5.26
CA SER A 39 -12.06 -12.76 4.34
C SER A 39 -11.11 -11.57 4.49
N CYS A 40 -10.05 -11.69 5.30
CA CYS A 40 -9.08 -10.63 5.47
C CYS A 40 -8.35 -10.35 4.14
N LYS A 41 -8.32 -9.07 3.75
CA LYS A 41 -7.54 -8.60 2.59
C LYS A 41 -6.04 -8.57 2.85
N PHE A 42 -5.61 -8.81 4.08
CA PHE A 42 -4.22 -8.85 4.52
C PHE A 42 -3.82 -10.28 4.89
N ALA A 43 -2.53 -10.58 4.85
CA ALA A 43 -2.02 -11.93 5.11
C ALA A 43 -1.95 -12.22 6.62
N HIS A 44 -2.41 -13.39 7.08
CA HIS A 44 -2.23 -13.87 8.46
C HIS A 44 -0.95 -14.70 8.61
N GLY A 45 0.14 -14.23 8.01
CA GLY A 45 1.44 -14.87 8.07
C GLY A 45 2.15 -14.87 6.73
N GLN A 46 3.41 -15.30 6.75
CA GLN A 46 4.27 -15.24 5.57
C GLN A 46 3.80 -16.17 4.44
N CYS A 47 3.14 -17.29 4.75
CA CYS A 47 2.57 -18.20 3.76
C CYS A 47 1.47 -17.56 2.91
N GLU A 48 0.71 -16.63 3.48
CA GLU A 48 -0.35 -15.93 2.77
C GLU A 48 0.12 -14.63 2.13
N LEU A 49 1.29 -14.13 2.54
CA LEU A 49 1.85 -12.86 2.09
C LEU A 49 2.35 -12.95 0.65
N LYS A 50 1.58 -12.39 -0.27
CA LYS A 50 1.94 -12.30 -1.69
C LYS A 50 2.95 -11.19 -1.90
N GLN A 51 4.06 -11.50 -2.56
CA GLN A 51 4.95 -10.47 -3.06
C GLN A 51 4.26 -9.72 -4.20
N ARG A 52 4.07 -8.40 -4.05
CA ARG A 52 3.61 -7.56 -5.17
C ARG A 52 4.61 -7.69 -6.31
N GLN A 53 4.09 -8.04 -7.49
CA GLN A 53 4.85 -7.95 -8.72
C GLN A 53 5.11 -6.46 -8.96
N ARG A 54 6.34 -6.02 -8.68
CA ARG A 54 6.74 -4.64 -8.91
C ARG A 54 7.18 -4.50 -10.37
N PRO A 55 6.80 -3.42 -11.06
CA PRO A 55 7.23 -3.22 -12.43
C PRO A 55 8.76 -3.03 -12.46
N ARG A 56 9.38 -3.36 -13.59
CA ARG A 56 10.85 -3.35 -13.78
C ARG A 56 11.49 -2.00 -13.49
N ASN A 57 10.73 -0.92 -13.58
CA ASN A 57 11.16 0.45 -13.30
C ASN A 57 10.95 0.88 -11.84
N TYR A 58 10.58 -0.02 -10.93
CA TYR A 58 10.47 0.28 -9.50
C TYR A 58 11.82 0.75 -8.92
N LYS A 59 11.81 1.88 -8.19
CA LYS A 59 13.01 2.46 -7.57
C LYS A 59 14.17 2.65 -8.55
N THR A 60 13.87 3.10 -9.76
CA THR A 60 14.91 3.44 -10.76
C THR A 60 15.24 4.92 -10.82
N LYS A 61 14.32 5.79 -10.42
CA LYS A 61 14.52 7.25 -10.39
C LYS A 61 14.46 7.78 -8.96
N GLN A 62 15.19 8.86 -8.68
CA GLN A 62 15.19 9.54 -7.39
C GLN A 62 13.84 10.21 -7.08
N CYS A 63 13.39 10.07 -5.85
CA CYS A 63 12.21 10.74 -5.33
C CYS A 63 12.55 12.21 -5.06
N ARG A 64 11.97 13.08 -5.89
CA ARG A 64 12.17 14.54 -5.78
C ARG A 64 11.69 15.10 -4.44
N SER A 65 10.65 14.52 -3.85
CA SER A 65 10.12 14.96 -2.55
C SER A 65 11.02 14.54 -1.38
N PHE A 66 11.63 13.35 -1.47
CA PHE A 66 12.54 12.88 -0.41
C PHE A 66 13.91 13.57 -0.49
N HIS A 67 14.50 13.69 -1.67
CA HIS A 67 15.76 14.41 -1.87
C HIS A 67 15.60 15.93 -1.99
N GLY A 68 14.39 16.45 -1.75
CA GLY A 68 14.09 17.88 -1.75
C GLY A 68 14.43 18.54 -0.41
N PRO A 69 14.08 19.82 -0.24
CA PRO A 69 14.43 20.59 0.96
C PRO A 69 13.79 20.07 2.25
N SER A 70 12.63 19.40 2.14
CA SER A 70 11.91 18.88 3.30
C SER A 70 12.38 17.50 3.76
N GLY A 71 13.15 16.75 2.96
CA GLY A 71 13.66 15.43 3.36
C GLY A 71 12.58 14.35 3.56
N ILE A 72 11.29 14.67 3.35
CA ILE A 72 10.17 13.86 3.79
C ILE A 72 9.28 13.52 2.59
N CYS A 73 9.10 12.21 2.37
CA CYS A 73 8.16 11.72 1.37
C CYS A 73 6.88 11.22 2.05
N LYS A 74 5.75 11.84 1.71
CA LYS A 74 4.40 11.46 2.17
C LYS A 74 4.01 10.01 1.89
N TYR A 75 4.68 9.35 0.95
CA TYR A 75 4.41 7.96 0.57
C TYR A 75 5.26 6.94 1.34
N GLY A 76 6.32 7.37 2.05
CA GLY A 76 7.17 6.49 2.85
C GLY A 76 7.66 5.25 2.09
N SER A 77 7.58 4.08 2.72
CA SER A 77 7.97 2.79 2.14
C SER A 77 7.17 2.38 0.90
N ARG A 78 6.00 3.01 0.66
CA ARG A 78 5.15 2.75 -0.51
C ARG A 78 5.56 3.57 -1.74
N CYS A 79 6.55 4.46 -1.63
CA CYS A 79 7.02 5.23 -2.77
C CYS A 79 7.60 4.32 -3.87
N GLN A 80 7.29 4.68 -5.12
CA GLN A 80 7.76 4.00 -6.32
C GLN A 80 9.17 4.43 -6.75
N PHE A 81 9.69 5.51 -6.15
CA PHE A 81 10.98 6.11 -6.44
C PHE A 81 11.99 5.80 -5.33
N LEU A 82 13.27 6.02 -5.61
CA LEU A 82 14.36 5.93 -4.62
C LEU A 82 14.24 7.06 -3.60
N HIS A 83 14.20 6.72 -2.32
CA HIS A 83 14.39 7.65 -1.20
C HIS A 83 15.86 7.53 -0.79
#